data_AF-A0A2V4BQK8-F1
#
_entry.id   AF-A0A2V4BQK8-F1
#
_cell.length_a   1.000
_cell.length_b   1.000
_cell.length_c   1.000
_cell.angle_alpha   90.00
_cell.angle_beta   90.00
_cell.angle_gamma   90.00
#
_symmetry.space_group_name_H-M   'P 1'
#
loop_
_entity.id
_entity.type
_entity.pdbx_description
1 polymer ?
#
loop_
_entity_poly.entity_id
_entity_poly.type
_entity_poly.pdbx_seq_one_letter_code
_entity_poly.pdbx_strand_id
1 'polypeptide(L)'
;MKKIRLYKKIEPVGGNFEQYLRYAILPLLVASYIFYPILYFLGTEAALFYNIILAFTAAYFYKGLRKFSSFLCINSSDQKIRSLISFVVILIILLITNYGFYLLVLYQKNNEFSSINFYSWLVILFGIPLMYYSFKLAQYHYVKKQQDQAFVSIELVISYDLDLFLAIDTIHFVNTVNRKSSDIKITNNIRSYSQKEFMAMKTKSRYYYINKEGFRETVQIPFNANMFLLSWFSYVENKYYCIEIPFPFKKFIEEQEKCSIDKFKVFTGSETKPLYLHLYLNGGFKFFYKDVILIDCPENKEQQISEEHKKMKFG
;
A
#
# COMPACT_ATOMS: atom_id res chain seq x y z
N MET A 1 16.27 -25.87 -0.80
CA MET A 1 15.94 -25.00 0.36
C MET A 1 14.47 -24.57 0.27
N LYS A 2 13.69 -24.65 1.37
CA LYS A 2 12.27 -24.26 1.39
C LYS A 2 12.12 -22.74 1.60
N LYS A 3 11.20 -22.11 0.88
CA LYS A 3 11.00 -20.65 0.75
C LYS A 3 10.59 -19.97 2.08
N ILE A 4 11.31 -18.93 2.50
CA ILE A 4 10.96 -18.05 3.62
C ILE A 4 9.74 -17.20 3.23
N ARG A 5 8.78 -17.03 4.15
CA ARG A 5 7.61 -16.17 3.93
C ARG A 5 7.91 -14.76 4.43
N LEU A 6 8.10 -13.84 3.49
CA LEU A 6 8.27 -12.42 3.77
C LEU A 6 6.93 -11.79 4.17
N TYR A 7 6.97 -10.84 5.10
CA TYR A 7 5.84 -9.94 5.34
C TYR A 7 5.50 -9.22 4.04
N LYS A 8 4.20 -9.15 3.72
CA LYS A 8 3.70 -8.38 2.58
C LYS A 8 2.70 -7.39 3.09
N LYS A 9 3.02 -6.09 3.01
CA LYS A 9 2.06 -5.03 3.34
C LYS A 9 0.84 -5.19 2.44
N ILE A 10 -0.33 -5.24 3.06
CA ILE A 10 -1.60 -5.31 2.35
C ILE A 10 -2.16 -3.92 2.33
N GLU A 11 -2.31 -3.39 1.12
CA GLU A 11 -3.01 -2.12 0.92
C GLU A 11 -4.48 -2.32 1.28
N PRO A 12 -5.11 -1.34 1.96
CA PRO A 12 -6.56 -1.37 2.14
C PRO A 12 -7.22 -1.54 0.76
N VAL A 13 -8.35 -2.26 0.72
CA VAL A 13 -9.13 -2.45 -0.52
C VAL A 13 -9.33 -1.08 -1.15
N GLY A 14 -8.64 -0.85 -2.26
CA GLY A 14 -8.29 0.49 -2.71
C GLY A 14 -9.48 1.31 -3.22
N GLY A 15 -9.35 2.63 -3.01
CA GLY A 15 -10.23 3.68 -3.50
C GLY A 15 -10.89 4.41 -2.34
N ASN A 16 -10.54 5.67 -2.11
CA ASN A 16 -11.34 6.56 -1.26
C ASN A 16 -12.78 6.46 -1.82
N PHE A 17 -13.73 5.90 -1.04
CA PHE A 17 -15.10 5.65 -1.50
C PHE A 17 -15.69 6.93 -2.12
N GLU A 18 -15.30 8.08 -1.58
CA GLU A 18 -15.56 9.42 -2.09
C GLU A 18 -15.12 9.61 -3.56
N GLN A 19 -13.92 9.17 -3.94
CA GLN A 19 -13.44 9.24 -5.33
C GLN A 19 -14.26 8.32 -6.24
N TYR A 20 -14.58 7.10 -5.80
CA TYR A 20 -15.42 6.18 -6.60
C TYR A 20 -16.83 6.75 -6.80
N LEU A 21 -17.42 7.29 -5.74
CA LEU A 21 -18.73 7.92 -5.76
C LEU A 21 -18.74 9.13 -6.70
N ARG A 22 -17.73 10.01 -6.60
CA ARG A 22 -17.62 11.23 -7.42
C ARG A 22 -17.36 10.96 -8.90
N TYR A 23 -16.51 9.98 -9.23
CA TYR A 23 -16.05 9.76 -10.61
C TYR A 23 -16.78 8.64 -11.37
N ALA A 24 -17.48 7.73 -10.69
CA ALA A 24 -18.20 6.64 -11.34
C ALA A 24 -19.71 6.69 -11.07
N ILE A 25 -20.13 6.77 -9.81
CA ILE A 25 -21.56 6.68 -9.44
C ILE A 25 -22.32 7.96 -9.79
N LEU A 26 -21.80 9.14 -9.40
CA LEU A 26 -22.48 10.41 -9.59
C LEU A 26 -22.79 10.71 -11.07
N PRO A 27 -21.86 10.55 -12.03
CA PRO A 27 -22.16 10.77 -13.44
C PRO A 27 -23.23 9.81 -13.99
N LEU A 28 -23.21 8.55 -13.54
CA LEU A 28 -24.23 7.57 -13.91
C LEU A 28 -25.61 7.97 -13.38
N LEU A 29 -25.70 8.38 -12.12
CA LEU A 29 -26.96 8.86 -11.53
C LEU A 29 -27.53 10.07 -12.27
N VAL A 30 -26.69 11.04 -12.62
CA VAL A 30 -27.11 12.23 -13.39
C VAL A 30 -27.60 11.82 -14.78
N ALA A 31 -26.88 10.94 -15.47
CA ALA A 31 -27.29 10.43 -16.77
C ALA A 31 -28.63 9.68 -16.69
N SER A 32 -28.81 8.84 -15.68
CA SER A 32 -30.05 8.10 -15.46
C SER A 32 -31.23 9.00 -15.10
N TYR A 33 -30.99 10.06 -14.32
CA TYR A 33 -32.03 11.04 -13.98
C TYR A 33 -32.53 11.81 -15.21
N ILE A 34 -31.64 12.14 -16.15
CA ILE A 34 -32.01 12.77 -17.43
C ILE A 34 -32.65 11.76 -18.39
N PHE A 35 -32.23 10.49 -18.35
CA PHE A 35 -32.81 9.43 -19.17
C PHE A 35 -34.30 9.23 -18.90
N TYR A 36 -34.74 9.31 -17.64
CA TYR A 36 -36.13 9.09 -17.25
C TYR A 36 -37.16 10.00 -17.96
N PRO A 37 -37.05 11.34 -17.93
CA PRO A 37 -38.00 12.20 -18.65
C PRO A 37 -37.93 12.03 -20.16
N ILE A 38 -36.74 11.77 -20.74
CA ILE A 38 -36.61 11.47 -22.17
C ILE A 38 -37.42 10.23 -22.51
N LEU A 39 -37.28 9.16 -21.72
CA LEU A 39 -38.05 7.93 -21.94
C LEU A 39 -39.55 8.15 -21.74
N TYR A 40 -39.93 8.90 -20.69
CA TYR A 40 -41.34 9.14 -20.37
C TYR A 40 -42.05 9.98 -21.44
N PHE A 41 -41.44 11.05 -21.94
CA PHE A 41 -42.09 11.96 -22.90
C PHE A 41 -41.82 11.62 -24.37
N LEU A 42 -40.59 11.22 -24.72
CA LEU A 42 -40.15 11.04 -26.11
C LEU A 42 -40.11 9.56 -26.53
N GLY A 43 -40.28 8.63 -25.60
CA GLY A 43 -40.34 7.19 -25.89
C GLY A 43 -38.98 6.50 -25.95
N THR A 44 -39.02 5.20 -26.27
CA THR A 44 -37.86 4.29 -26.22
C THR A 44 -36.78 4.62 -27.25
N GLU A 45 -37.17 5.04 -28.46
CA GLU A 45 -36.23 5.36 -29.54
C GLU A 45 -35.34 6.56 -29.18
N ALA A 46 -35.94 7.65 -28.70
CA ALA A 46 -35.21 8.83 -28.24
C ALA A 46 -34.29 8.51 -27.05
N ALA A 47 -34.75 7.64 -26.14
CA ALA A 47 -33.98 7.20 -24.98
C ALA A 47 -32.76 6.35 -25.36
N LEU A 48 -32.89 5.48 -26.38
CA LEU A 48 -31.75 4.73 -26.94
C LEU A 48 -30.74 5.66 -27.60
N PHE A 49 -31.22 6.63 -28.40
CA PHE A 49 -30.36 7.60 -29.05
C PHE A 49 -29.57 8.45 -28.04
N TYR A 50 -30.21 8.85 -26.94
CA TYR A 50 -29.55 9.53 -25.82
C TYR A 50 -28.40 8.70 -25.24
N ASN A 51 -28.61 7.41 -24.95
CA ASN A 51 -27.55 6.54 -24.42
C ASN A 51 -26.39 6.38 -25.40
N ILE A 52 -26.66 6.33 -26.71
CA ILE A 52 -25.63 6.26 -27.76
C ILE A 52 -24.77 7.54 -27.74
N ILE A 53 -25.39 8.73 -27.73
CA ILE A 53 -24.66 10.00 -27.66
C ILE A 53 -23.85 10.09 -26.37
N LEU A 54 -24.44 9.70 -25.25
CA LEU A 54 -23.77 9.79 -23.95
C LEU A 54 -22.60 8.81 -23.84
N ALA A 55 -22.74 7.58 -24.38
CA ALA A 55 -21.64 6.63 -24.47
C ALA A 55 -20.52 7.16 -25.38
N PHE A 56 -20.85 7.82 -26.49
CA PHE A 56 -19.87 8.38 -27.42
C PHE A 56 -19.08 9.52 -26.79
N THR A 57 -19.78 10.45 -26.13
CA THR A 57 -19.16 11.57 -25.41
C THR A 57 -18.30 11.07 -24.24
N ALA A 58 -18.79 10.12 -23.45
CA ALA A 58 -18.02 9.52 -22.36
C ALA A 58 -16.77 8.77 -22.88
N ALA A 59 -16.89 8.00 -23.96
CA ALA A 59 -15.75 7.30 -24.57
C ALA A 59 -14.68 8.27 -25.10
N TYR A 60 -15.10 9.42 -25.63
CA TYR A 60 -14.19 10.43 -26.19
C TYR A 60 -13.50 11.27 -25.11
N PHE A 61 -14.26 11.77 -24.12
CA PHE A 61 -13.74 12.72 -23.12
C PHE A 61 -13.13 12.06 -21.89
N TYR A 62 -13.59 10.85 -21.51
CA TYR A 62 -13.20 10.25 -20.24
C TYR A 62 -11.87 9.49 -20.35
N LYS A 63 -10.75 10.22 -20.38
CA LYS A 63 -9.39 9.66 -20.29
C LYS A 63 -9.21 8.76 -19.05
N GLY A 64 -9.99 8.96 -17.98
CA GLY A 64 -9.98 8.12 -16.77
C GLY A 64 -10.42 6.67 -16.99
N LEU A 65 -11.32 6.40 -17.95
CA LEU A 65 -11.72 5.04 -18.32
C LEU A 65 -10.63 4.30 -19.13
N ARG A 66 -9.64 5.02 -19.70
CA ARG A 66 -8.45 4.37 -20.29
C ARG A 66 -7.60 3.64 -19.25
N LYS A 67 -7.64 4.05 -17.97
CA LYS A 67 -6.98 3.32 -16.87
C LYS A 67 -7.75 2.07 -16.46
N PHE A 68 -9.07 2.05 -16.55
CA PHE A 68 -9.88 0.85 -16.28
C PHE A 68 -9.90 -0.13 -17.45
N SER A 69 -9.75 0.35 -18.70
CA SER A 69 -9.64 -0.54 -19.87
C SER A 69 -8.36 -1.36 -19.92
N SER A 70 -7.33 -1.05 -19.11
CA SER A 70 -6.19 -1.95 -18.93
C SER A 70 -6.58 -3.21 -18.15
N PHE A 71 -7.60 -3.15 -17.30
CA PHE A 71 -8.12 -4.30 -16.56
C PHE A 71 -8.78 -5.34 -17.48
N LEU A 72 -9.31 -4.90 -18.63
CA LEU A 72 -9.89 -5.77 -19.66
C LEU A 72 -8.84 -6.42 -20.58
N CYS A 73 -7.53 -6.21 -20.34
CA CYS A 73 -6.45 -7.00 -20.92
C CYS A 73 -6.42 -7.06 -22.46
N ILE A 74 -6.79 -5.97 -23.15
CA ILE A 74 -6.71 -5.90 -24.61
C ILE A 74 -5.46 -5.11 -24.99
N ASN A 75 -4.35 -5.84 -25.16
CA ASN A 75 -3.09 -5.35 -25.72
C ASN A 75 -3.21 -5.14 -27.24
N SER A 76 -4.28 -4.49 -27.71
CA SER A 76 -4.36 -4.09 -29.11
C SER A 76 -3.58 -2.79 -29.28
N SER A 77 -2.54 -2.82 -30.11
CA SER A 77 -1.76 -1.65 -30.53
C SER A 77 -2.61 -0.60 -31.27
N ASP A 78 -3.80 -0.97 -31.72
CA ASP A 78 -4.70 -0.07 -32.46
C ASP A 78 -5.61 0.75 -31.51
N GLN A 79 -5.38 2.06 -31.52
CA GLN A 79 -6.12 3.05 -30.73
C GLN A 79 -7.62 3.12 -31.12
N LYS A 80 -7.98 2.80 -32.36
CA LYS A 80 -9.38 2.84 -32.83
C LYS A 80 -10.22 1.71 -32.23
N ILE A 81 -9.68 0.50 -32.24
CA ILE A 81 -10.33 -0.70 -31.68
C ILE A 81 -10.59 -0.51 -30.17
N ARG A 82 -9.60 0.01 -29.44
CA ARG A 82 -9.74 0.29 -28.01
C ARG A 82 -10.83 1.32 -27.69
N SER A 83 -10.98 2.34 -28.53
CA SER A 83 -12.03 3.35 -28.37
C SER A 83 -13.43 2.75 -28.62
N LEU A 84 -13.55 1.89 -29.63
CA LEU A 84 -14.80 1.21 -29.95
C LEU A 84 -15.22 0.26 -28.82
N ILE A 85 -14.29 -0.53 -28.29
CA ILE A 85 -14.56 -1.41 -27.15
C ILE A 85 -14.97 -0.60 -25.92
N SER A 86 -14.28 0.51 -25.64
CA SER A 86 -14.64 1.39 -24.51
C SER A 86 -16.05 1.95 -24.67
N PHE A 87 -16.41 2.38 -25.89
CA PHE A 87 -17.76 2.84 -26.21
C PHE A 87 -18.81 1.74 -25.97
N VAL A 88 -18.59 0.52 -26.47
CA VAL A 88 -19.52 -0.61 -26.30
C VAL A 88 -19.69 -0.95 -24.82
N VAL A 89 -18.60 -0.98 -24.04
CA VAL A 89 -18.65 -1.25 -22.60
C VAL A 89 -19.45 -0.17 -21.87
N ILE A 90 -19.21 1.12 -22.16
CA ILE A 90 -19.96 2.23 -21.54
C ILE A 90 -21.44 2.15 -21.93
N LEU A 91 -21.75 1.86 -23.19
CA LEU A 91 -23.13 1.72 -23.66
C LEU A 91 -23.85 0.59 -22.93
N ILE A 92 -23.21 -0.57 -22.76
CA ILE A 92 -23.75 -1.69 -22.00
C ILE A 92 -24.02 -1.28 -20.54
N ILE A 93 -23.07 -0.59 -19.90
CA ILE A 93 -23.23 -0.12 -18.52
C ILE A 93 -24.41 0.85 -18.40
N LEU A 94 -24.55 1.80 -19.33
CA LEU A 94 -25.67 2.74 -19.35
C LEU A 94 -27.01 2.04 -19.56
N LEU A 95 -27.08 1.09 -20.50
CA LEU A 95 -28.31 0.32 -20.75
C LEU A 95 -28.71 -0.52 -19.54
N ILE A 96 -27.76 -1.20 -18.89
CA ILE A 96 -28.02 -1.94 -17.65
C ILE A 96 -28.49 -0.98 -16.56
N THR A 97 -27.84 0.17 -16.39
CA THR A 97 -28.20 1.15 -15.37
C THR A 97 -29.61 1.71 -15.60
N ASN A 98 -29.95 2.00 -16.85
CA ASN A 98 -31.21 2.63 -17.22
C ASN A 98 -32.38 1.64 -17.38
N TYR A 99 -32.13 0.34 -17.40
CA TYR A 99 -33.17 -0.68 -17.52
C TYR A 99 -34.22 -0.61 -16.39
N GLY A 100 -33.81 -0.27 -15.16
CA GLY A 100 -34.75 -0.07 -14.05
C GLY A 100 -35.73 1.08 -14.29
N PHE A 101 -35.25 2.21 -14.84
CA PHE A 101 -36.11 3.33 -15.21
C PHE A 101 -37.07 2.97 -16.35
N TYR A 102 -36.63 2.11 -17.27
CA TYR A 102 -37.52 1.57 -18.31
C TYR A 102 -38.68 0.77 -17.72
N LEU A 103 -38.41 -0.14 -16.78
CA LEU A 103 -39.45 -0.90 -16.09
C LEU A 103 -40.41 0.01 -15.31
N LEU A 104 -39.91 1.09 -14.70
CA LEU A 104 -40.73 2.07 -13.98
C LEU A 104 -41.67 2.85 -14.92
N VAL A 105 -41.18 3.31 -16.07
CA VAL A 105 -42.03 4.00 -17.06
C VAL A 105 -43.06 3.06 -17.66
N LEU A 106 -42.70 1.81 -17.91
CA LEU A 106 -43.61 0.80 -18.43
C LEU A 106 -44.73 0.49 -17.44
N TYR A 107 -44.42 0.42 -16.15
CA TYR A 107 -45.43 0.34 -15.09
C TYR A 107 -46.35 1.57 -15.06
N GLN A 108 -45.80 2.79 -15.15
CA GLN A 108 -46.60 4.01 -15.10
C GLN A 108 -47.54 4.18 -16.30
N LYS A 109 -47.11 3.80 -17.50
CA LYS A 109 -47.91 3.98 -18.73
C LYS A 109 -48.87 2.83 -18.99
N ASN A 110 -48.42 1.60 -18.80
CA ASN A 110 -49.15 0.40 -19.22
C ASN A 110 -49.68 -0.43 -18.03
N ASN A 111 -49.35 -0.05 -16.79
CA ASN A 111 -49.68 -0.80 -15.57
C ASN A 111 -49.12 -2.24 -15.54
N GLU A 112 -48.08 -2.50 -16.33
CA GLU A 112 -47.39 -3.78 -16.41
C GLU A 112 -46.12 -3.73 -15.54
N PHE A 113 -46.04 -4.53 -14.47
CA PHE A 113 -44.86 -4.59 -13.62
C PHE A 113 -44.30 -6.01 -13.49
N SER A 114 -43.15 -6.25 -14.10
CA SER A 114 -42.39 -7.48 -13.87
C SER A 114 -41.49 -7.34 -12.65
N SER A 115 -42.01 -7.79 -11.50
CA SER A 115 -41.27 -7.79 -10.23
C SER A 115 -39.93 -8.53 -10.34
N ILE A 116 -39.90 -9.67 -11.05
CA ILE A 116 -38.70 -10.50 -11.22
C ILE A 116 -37.60 -9.74 -11.95
N ASN A 117 -37.95 -9.03 -13.03
CA ASN A 117 -36.98 -8.26 -13.82
C ASN A 117 -36.43 -7.09 -13.01
N PHE A 118 -37.30 -6.43 -12.23
CA PHE A 118 -36.89 -5.31 -11.38
C PHE A 118 -35.95 -5.74 -10.25
N TYR A 119 -36.26 -6.84 -9.54
CA TYR A 119 -35.38 -7.37 -8.51
C TYR A 119 -34.05 -7.88 -9.08
N SER A 120 -34.07 -8.53 -10.24
CA SER A 120 -32.85 -8.97 -10.92
C SER A 120 -31.96 -7.78 -11.29
N TRP A 121 -32.55 -6.72 -11.81
CA TRP A 121 -31.85 -5.46 -12.09
C TRP A 121 -31.23 -4.84 -10.83
N LEU A 122 -31.97 -4.76 -9.72
CA LEU A 122 -31.43 -4.25 -8.45
C LEU A 122 -30.26 -5.10 -7.93
N VAL A 123 -30.35 -6.42 -8.03
CA VAL A 123 -29.27 -7.33 -7.61
C VAL A 123 -28.02 -7.14 -8.49
N ILE A 124 -28.19 -6.96 -9.80
CA ILE A 124 -27.06 -6.71 -10.70
C ILE A 124 -26.42 -5.34 -10.40
N LEU A 125 -27.24 -4.31 -10.19
CA LEU A 125 -26.75 -2.94 -10.01
C LEU A 125 -26.11 -2.70 -8.64
N PHE A 126 -26.72 -3.21 -7.57
CA PHE A 126 -26.28 -2.95 -6.20
C PHE A 126 -25.75 -4.22 -5.52
N GLY A 127 -26.42 -5.35 -5.69
CA GLY A 127 -26.08 -6.61 -5.02
C GLY A 127 -24.69 -7.12 -5.36
N ILE A 128 -24.35 -7.21 -6.66
CA ILE A 128 -23.04 -7.71 -7.11
C ILE A 128 -21.89 -6.80 -6.63
N PRO A 129 -21.94 -5.46 -6.82
CA PRO A 129 -20.88 -4.58 -6.32
C PRO A 129 -20.74 -4.62 -4.79
N LEU A 130 -21.86 -4.63 -4.05
CA LEU A 130 -21.83 -4.71 -2.59
C LEU A 130 -21.25 -6.03 -2.09
N MET A 131 -21.62 -7.16 -2.70
CA MET A 131 -21.03 -8.46 -2.36
C MET A 131 -19.54 -8.50 -2.68
N TYR A 132 -19.12 -8.00 -3.85
CA TYR A 132 -17.70 -7.94 -4.21
C TYR A 132 -16.90 -7.10 -3.21
N TYR A 133 -17.38 -5.91 -2.87
CA TYR A 133 -16.71 -5.03 -1.91
C TYR A 133 -16.68 -5.64 -0.50
N SER A 134 -17.80 -6.22 -0.05
CA SER A 134 -17.89 -6.89 1.25
C SER A 134 -16.92 -8.07 1.34
N PHE A 135 -16.83 -8.89 0.29
CA PHE A 135 -15.90 -10.01 0.23
C PHE A 135 -14.44 -9.54 0.28
N LYS A 136 -14.09 -8.48 -0.48
CA LYS A 136 -12.75 -7.89 -0.45
C LYS A 136 -12.41 -7.33 0.92
N LEU A 137 -13.36 -6.63 1.55
CA LEU A 137 -13.20 -6.06 2.89
C LEU A 137 -13.03 -7.18 3.93
N ALA A 138 -13.84 -8.24 3.86
CA ALA A 138 -13.70 -9.41 4.72
C ALA A 138 -12.33 -10.09 4.53
N GLN A 139 -11.88 -10.27 3.29
CA GLN A 139 -10.56 -10.81 2.99
C GLN A 139 -9.45 -9.93 3.56
N TYR A 140 -9.55 -8.61 3.41
CA TYR A 140 -8.60 -7.65 3.99
C TYR A 140 -8.53 -7.78 5.51
N HIS A 141 -9.66 -7.74 6.20
CA HIS A 141 -9.70 -7.88 7.67
C HIS A 141 -9.23 -9.24 8.15
N TYR A 142 -9.55 -10.30 7.42
CA TYR A 142 -9.08 -11.64 7.71
C TYR A 142 -7.55 -11.73 7.66
N VAL A 143 -6.94 -11.24 6.57
CA VAL A 143 -5.48 -11.30 6.44
C VAL A 143 -4.80 -10.32 7.39
N LYS A 144 -5.36 -9.12 7.61
CA LYS A 144 -4.87 -8.18 8.63
C LYS A 144 -4.86 -8.82 10.01
N LYS A 145 -5.95 -9.48 10.40
CA LYS A 145 -6.02 -10.22 11.67
C LYS A 145 -4.96 -11.31 11.76
N GLN A 146 -4.70 -12.05 10.67
CA GLN A 146 -3.61 -13.03 10.65
C GLN A 146 -2.22 -12.38 10.77
N GLN A 147 -2.03 -11.18 10.19
CA GLN A 147 -0.78 -10.43 10.30
C GLN A 147 -0.57 -9.92 11.73
N ASP A 148 -1.60 -9.35 12.35
CA ASP A 148 -1.55 -8.86 13.73
C ASP A 148 -1.26 -9.99 14.74
N GLN A 149 -1.66 -11.23 14.43
CA GLN A 149 -1.33 -12.41 15.24
C GLN A 149 0.09 -12.95 14.99
N ALA A 150 0.71 -12.58 13.86
CA ALA A 150 1.98 -13.13 13.40
C ALA A 150 3.16 -12.17 13.56
N PHE A 151 2.90 -10.87 13.63
CA PHE A 151 3.89 -9.81 13.65
C PHE A 151 3.55 -8.76 14.72
N VAL A 152 4.58 -8.17 15.28
CA VAL A 152 4.52 -7.00 16.16
C VAL A 152 4.90 -5.78 15.35
N SER A 153 4.07 -4.74 15.43
CA SER A 153 4.32 -3.44 14.83
C SER A 153 5.17 -2.58 15.75
N ILE A 154 6.33 -2.13 15.28
CA ILE A 154 7.20 -1.22 16.02
C ILE A 154 7.79 -0.15 15.12
N GLU A 155 8.00 1.04 15.66
CA GLU A 155 8.78 2.08 14.99
C GLU A 155 10.27 1.74 15.07
N LEU A 156 10.94 1.53 13.93
CA LEU A 156 12.39 1.36 13.86
C LEU A 156 13.02 2.69 13.49
N VAL A 157 13.88 3.18 14.37
CA VAL A 157 14.70 4.37 14.15
C VAL A 157 16.13 3.92 13.93
N ILE A 158 16.76 4.37 12.85
CA ILE A 158 18.17 4.11 12.58
C ILE A 158 18.91 5.44 12.62
N SER A 159 19.90 5.50 13.50
CA SER A 159 20.78 6.64 13.66
C SER A 159 22.22 6.21 13.38
N TYR A 160 23.00 7.13 12.86
CA TYR A 160 24.43 6.96 12.62
C TYR A 160 25.10 8.31 12.84
N ASP A 161 26.38 8.30 13.21
CA ASP A 161 27.14 9.53 13.40
C ASP A 161 27.19 10.33 12.09
N LEU A 162 27.09 11.67 12.15
CA LEU A 162 26.99 12.51 10.94
C LEU A 162 28.19 12.41 9.99
N ASP A 163 29.34 11.98 10.53
CA ASP A 163 30.56 11.74 9.76
C ASP A 163 30.56 10.37 9.06
N LEU A 164 29.58 9.51 9.35
CA LEU A 164 29.41 8.20 8.73
C LEU A 164 28.51 8.30 7.49
N PHE A 165 29.12 8.24 6.32
CA PHE A 165 28.38 8.05 5.07
C PHE A 165 28.06 6.55 4.89
N LEU A 166 26.83 6.16 5.21
CA LEU A 166 26.36 4.77 5.15
C LEU A 166 25.16 4.60 4.20
N ALA A 167 25.14 3.51 3.43
CA ALA A 167 23.96 3.05 2.70
C ALA A 167 23.52 1.69 3.25
N ILE A 168 22.33 1.64 3.84
CA ILE A 168 21.76 0.39 4.34
C ILE A 168 21.15 -0.38 3.15
N ASP A 169 21.53 -1.65 2.98
CA ASP A 169 21.03 -2.51 1.91
C ASP A 169 19.83 -3.32 2.39
N THR A 170 19.99 -4.08 3.48
CA THR A 170 18.91 -4.95 4.00
C THR A 170 18.83 -4.96 5.51
N ILE A 171 17.60 -5.03 6.01
CA ILE A 171 17.25 -5.24 7.42
C ILE A 171 16.17 -6.31 7.49
N HIS A 172 16.45 -7.42 8.16
CA HIS A 172 15.48 -8.49 8.36
C HIS A 172 15.49 -9.01 9.79
N PHE A 173 14.31 -9.07 10.39
CA PHE A 173 14.04 -9.86 11.59
C PHE A 173 13.44 -11.18 11.15
N VAL A 174 14.09 -12.28 11.51
CA VAL A 174 13.73 -13.63 11.06
C VAL A 174 13.37 -14.48 12.27
N ASN A 175 12.26 -15.21 12.15
CA ASN A 175 11.97 -16.35 12.99
C ASN A 175 12.30 -17.63 12.20
N THR A 176 13.39 -18.31 12.55
CA THR A 176 13.84 -19.52 11.83
C THR A 176 12.91 -20.71 12.04
N VAL A 177 12.17 -20.77 13.16
CA VAL A 177 11.22 -21.83 13.48
C VAL A 177 9.98 -21.71 12.59
N ASN A 178 9.37 -20.53 12.55
CA ASN A 178 8.14 -20.25 11.80
C ASN A 178 8.40 -19.82 10.35
N ARG A 179 9.67 -19.62 9.97
CA ARG A 179 10.14 -19.19 8.64
C ARG A 179 9.45 -17.91 8.14
N LYS A 180 9.13 -17.01 9.07
CA LYS A 180 8.58 -15.68 8.79
C LYS A 180 9.71 -14.66 8.92
N SER A 181 9.74 -13.70 8.02
CA SER A 181 10.73 -12.62 8.03
C SER A 181 10.07 -11.27 7.76
N SER A 182 10.60 -10.20 8.36
CA SER A 182 10.21 -8.84 8.05
C SER A 182 10.67 -8.44 6.64
N ASP A 183 9.85 -7.68 5.90
CA ASP A 183 10.24 -7.05 4.63
C ASP A 183 10.36 -5.55 4.86
N ILE A 184 11.55 -5.11 5.32
CA ILE A 184 11.85 -3.70 5.55
C ILE A 184 12.53 -3.18 4.30
N LYS A 185 11.84 -2.31 3.55
CA LYS A 185 12.39 -1.67 2.35
C LYS A 185 12.72 -0.24 2.66
N ILE A 186 14.00 0.09 2.69
CA ILE A 186 14.46 1.45 2.91
C ILE A 186 14.31 2.20 1.59
N THR A 187 13.29 3.05 1.51
CA THR A 187 12.99 3.82 0.29
C THR A 187 13.62 5.21 0.31
N ASN A 188 13.99 5.71 1.49
CA ASN A 188 14.56 7.04 1.69
C ASN A 188 15.82 6.94 2.57
N ASN A 189 16.98 6.64 1.96
CA ASN A 189 18.24 6.99 2.61
C ASN A 189 18.34 8.53 2.64
N ILE A 190 18.75 9.10 3.78
CA ILE A 190 19.06 10.53 3.85
C ILE A 190 20.10 10.83 2.77
N ARG A 191 19.82 11.83 1.93
CA ARG A 191 20.83 12.38 1.01
C ARG A 191 21.96 12.96 1.85
N SER A 192 23.14 12.38 1.72
CA SER A 192 24.35 12.92 2.31
C SER A 192 24.72 14.25 1.64
N TYR A 193 25.17 15.20 2.44
CA TYR A 193 25.76 16.45 1.96
C TYR A 193 27.25 16.43 2.28
N SER A 194 28.10 16.85 1.34
CA SER A 194 29.53 17.01 1.64
C SER A 194 29.72 18.04 2.76
N GLN A 195 30.82 17.96 3.50
CA GLN A 195 31.09 18.91 4.60
C GLN A 195 31.06 20.37 4.13
N LYS A 196 31.50 20.65 2.89
CA LYS A 196 31.44 21.97 2.27
C LYS A 196 30.00 22.42 2.00
N GLU A 197 29.18 21.55 1.41
CA GLU A 197 27.77 21.83 1.16
C GLU A 197 26.99 22.00 2.47
N PHE A 198 27.27 21.14 3.45
CA PHE A 198 26.65 21.17 4.76
C PHE A 198 26.97 22.47 5.51
N MET A 199 28.24 22.89 5.54
CA MET A 199 28.65 24.16 6.16
C MET A 199 28.11 25.38 5.41
N ALA A 200 27.90 25.28 4.09
CA ALA A 200 27.26 26.31 3.28
C ALA A 200 25.74 26.42 3.51
N MET A 201 25.11 25.47 4.21
CA MET A 201 23.68 25.53 4.50
C MET A 201 23.33 26.58 5.57
N LYS A 202 22.11 27.10 5.46
CA LYS A 202 21.52 27.96 6.51
C LYS A 202 21.51 27.23 7.85
N THR A 203 21.71 27.97 8.94
CA THR A 203 21.81 27.42 10.30
C THR A 203 20.61 26.55 10.68
N LYS A 204 19.38 26.98 10.33
CA LYS A 204 18.15 26.20 10.58
C LYS A 204 18.13 24.84 9.84
N SER A 205 18.60 24.79 8.59
CA SER A 205 18.71 23.54 7.85
C SER A 205 19.82 22.64 8.38
N ARG A 206 20.95 23.21 8.81
CA ARG A 206 22.01 22.45 9.48
C ARG A 206 21.50 21.77 10.74
N TYR A 207 20.82 22.51 11.62
CA TYR A 207 20.20 21.93 12.82
C TYR A 207 19.17 20.84 12.51
N TYR A 208 18.37 21.03 11.44
CA TYR A 208 17.42 20.01 11.01
C TYR A 208 18.11 18.72 10.59
N TYR A 209 19.15 18.79 9.77
CA TYR A 209 19.86 17.60 9.28
C TYR A 209 20.78 16.96 10.32
N ILE A 210 21.35 17.73 11.26
CA ILE A 210 22.10 17.20 12.42
C ILE A 210 21.23 16.30 13.28
N ASN A 211 19.97 16.71 13.49
CA ASN A 211 19.03 15.98 14.34
C ASN A 211 18.12 15.03 13.56
N LYS A 212 18.37 14.83 12.25
CA LYS A 212 17.53 13.99 11.41
C LYS A 212 17.98 12.54 11.51
N GLU A 213 17.08 11.70 12.01
CA GLU A 213 17.26 10.25 12.04
C GLU A 213 17.36 9.67 10.62
N GLY A 214 18.36 8.83 10.40
CA GLY A 214 18.70 8.17 9.12
C GLY A 214 17.54 7.41 8.49
N PHE A 215 16.72 6.79 9.34
CA PHE A 215 15.52 6.06 8.96
C PHE A 215 14.54 6.10 10.14
N ARG A 216 13.26 6.33 9.86
CA ARG A 216 12.19 6.22 10.85
C ARG A 216 10.93 5.72 10.16
N GLU A 217 10.65 4.43 10.28
CA GLU A 217 9.43 3.83 9.75
C GLU A 217 8.88 2.75 10.67
N THR A 218 7.57 2.51 10.59
CA THR A 218 6.93 1.38 11.27
C THR A 218 7.24 0.08 10.54
N VAL A 219 7.94 -0.82 11.23
CA VAL A 219 8.34 -2.14 10.75
C VAL A 219 7.54 -3.26 11.45
N GLN A 220 7.44 -4.40 10.79
CA GLN A 220 6.71 -5.57 11.28
C GLN A 220 7.71 -6.68 11.64
N ILE A 221 7.91 -6.91 12.94
CA ILE A 221 8.82 -7.94 13.45
C ILE A 221 8.02 -9.23 13.70
N PRO A 222 8.41 -10.39 13.16
CA PRO A 222 7.68 -11.63 13.40
C PRO A 222 7.74 -12.02 14.89
N PHE A 223 6.64 -12.53 15.45
CA PHE A 223 6.66 -13.06 16.81
C PHE A 223 7.71 -14.16 16.96
N ASN A 224 8.43 -14.15 18.08
CA ASN A 224 9.55 -15.04 18.38
C ASN A 224 10.66 -14.96 17.32
N ALA A 225 10.91 -13.77 16.76
CA ALA A 225 12.11 -13.53 15.97
C ALA A 225 13.34 -13.96 16.77
N ASN A 226 14.23 -14.73 16.16
CA ASN A 226 15.42 -15.26 16.82
C ASN A 226 16.70 -14.89 16.10
N MET A 227 16.62 -14.32 14.91
CA MET A 227 17.76 -13.79 14.19
C MET A 227 17.47 -12.40 13.64
N PHE A 228 18.49 -11.57 13.67
CA PHE A 228 18.53 -10.27 13.04
C PHE A 228 19.62 -10.27 11.98
N LEU A 229 19.25 -9.84 10.78
CA LEU A 229 20.12 -9.72 9.62
C LEU A 229 20.21 -8.25 9.24
N LEU A 230 21.42 -7.73 9.16
CA LEU A 230 21.67 -6.36 8.77
C LEU A 230 22.84 -6.32 7.81
N SER A 231 22.68 -5.51 6.76
CA SER A 231 23.77 -5.23 5.85
C SER A 231 23.77 -3.79 5.41
N TRP A 232 24.97 -3.23 5.32
CA TRP A 232 25.17 -1.85 4.93
C TRP A 232 26.55 -1.66 4.33
N PHE A 233 26.67 -0.60 3.53
CA PHE A 233 27.89 -0.15 2.93
C PHE A 233 28.35 1.14 3.62
N SER A 234 29.60 1.16 4.09
CA SER A 234 30.26 2.35 4.60
C SER A 234 31.12 2.95 3.50
N TYR A 235 30.73 4.13 3.01
CA TYR A 235 31.48 4.83 1.97
C TYR A 235 32.77 5.45 2.49
N VAL A 236 32.80 5.81 3.79
CA VAL A 236 33.99 6.39 4.44
C VAL A 236 35.11 5.37 4.50
N GLU A 237 34.78 4.14 4.88
CA GLU A 237 35.73 3.04 4.98
C GLU A 237 35.88 2.30 3.64
N ASN A 238 34.95 2.52 2.72
CA ASN A 238 34.80 1.79 1.46
C ASN A 238 34.58 0.29 1.67
N LYS A 239 33.84 -0.08 2.73
CA LYS A 239 33.64 -1.45 3.20
C LYS A 239 32.18 -1.85 3.25
N TYR A 240 31.91 -3.12 3.02
CA TYR A 240 30.58 -3.70 3.19
C TYR A 240 30.54 -4.58 4.44
N TYR A 241 29.51 -4.37 5.26
CA TYR A 241 29.25 -5.13 6.46
C TYR A 241 27.96 -5.92 6.29
N CYS A 242 27.99 -7.17 6.75
CA CYS A 242 26.84 -8.06 6.78
C CYS A 242 26.90 -8.86 8.06
N ILE A 243 25.80 -8.86 8.78
CA ILE A 243 25.75 -9.38 10.14
C ILE A 243 24.52 -10.25 10.29
N GLU A 244 24.74 -11.41 10.89
CA GLU A 244 23.71 -12.33 11.35
C GLU A 244 23.93 -12.57 12.85
N ILE A 245 22.99 -12.12 13.66
CA ILE A 245 23.08 -12.19 15.12
C ILE A 245 21.78 -12.67 15.75
N PRO A 246 21.84 -13.37 16.89
CA PRO A 246 20.65 -13.82 17.60
C PRO A 246 19.87 -12.60 18.15
N PHE A 247 18.57 -12.55 17.85
CA PHE A 247 17.70 -11.47 18.33
C PHE A 247 17.01 -11.86 19.65
N PRO A 248 17.18 -11.11 20.74
CA PRO A 248 16.63 -11.45 22.05
C PRO A 248 15.16 -11.03 22.19
N PHE A 249 14.26 -11.63 21.40
CA PHE A 249 12.84 -11.25 21.34
C PHE A 249 12.10 -11.34 22.69
N LYS A 250 12.48 -12.30 23.55
CA LYS A 250 11.88 -12.42 24.90
C LYS A 250 12.20 -11.20 25.77
N LYS A 251 13.47 -10.76 25.81
CA LYS A 251 13.87 -9.55 26.55
C LYS A 251 13.15 -8.32 26.02
N PHE A 252 13.03 -8.22 24.69
CA PHE A 252 12.29 -7.16 24.02
C PHE A 252 10.80 -7.14 24.40
N ILE A 253 10.11 -8.28 24.47
CA ILE A 253 8.71 -8.35 24.94
C ILE A 253 8.60 -8.05 26.43
N GLU A 254 9.46 -8.63 27.27
CA GLU A 254 9.43 -8.40 28.72
C GLU A 254 9.60 -6.91 29.06
N GLU A 255 10.43 -6.19 28.30
CA GLU A 255 10.57 -4.74 28.41
C GLU A 255 9.37 -3.96 27.89
N GLN A 256 8.68 -4.46 26.86
CA GLN A 256 7.38 -3.92 26.43
C GLN A 256 6.31 -4.08 27.51
N GLU A 257 6.18 -5.29 28.08
CA GLU A 257 5.16 -5.63 29.08
C GLU A 257 5.37 -4.90 30.41
N LYS A 258 6.63 -4.72 30.86
CA LYS A 258 6.96 -3.89 32.03
C LYS A 258 6.54 -2.43 31.87
N CYS A 259 6.38 -2.00 30.62
CA CYS A 259 6.06 -0.61 30.28
C CYS A 259 4.60 -0.40 29.90
N SER A 260 3.86 -1.45 29.55
CA SER A 260 2.42 -1.38 29.35
C SER A 260 1.73 -1.42 30.72
N ILE A 261 1.33 -0.25 31.22
CA ILE A 261 0.50 -0.13 32.43
C ILE A 261 -0.88 -0.80 32.24
N ASP A 262 -1.30 -1.04 31.00
CA ASP A 262 -2.58 -1.70 30.72
C ASP A 262 -2.45 -3.21 30.50
N LYS A 263 -2.71 -3.94 31.59
CA LYS A 263 -3.12 -5.35 31.55
C LYS A 263 -4.47 -5.43 30.84
N PHE A 264 -4.48 -6.09 29.68
CA PHE A 264 -5.63 -6.50 28.87
C PHE A 264 -6.35 -5.41 28.07
N LYS A 265 -6.21 -5.46 26.74
CA LYS A 265 -7.33 -5.77 25.81
C LYS A 265 -6.85 -5.72 24.35
N VAL A 266 -6.69 -6.90 23.77
CA VAL A 266 -7.34 -7.32 22.52
C VAL A 266 -7.66 -6.16 21.54
N PHE A 267 -6.82 -6.03 20.51
CA PHE A 267 -6.83 -5.04 19.42
C PHE A 267 -6.24 -3.67 19.78
N THR A 268 -5.63 -3.03 18.76
CA THR A 268 -5.24 -1.61 18.68
C THR A 268 -3.86 -1.21 19.20
N GLY A 269 -2.92 -1.06 18.27
CA GLY A 269 -2.05 0.13 18.16
C GLY A 269 -1.46 0.71 19.45
N SER A 270 -0.92 -0.12 20.33
CA SER A 270 -0.10 0.36 21.43
C SER A 270 1.08 1.15 20.85
N GLU A 271 1.27 2.40 21.28
CA GLU A 271 2.46 3.18 20.99
C GLU A 271 3.68 2.45 21.57
N THR A 272 4.24 1.57 20.76
CA THR A 272 5.51 0.92 21.06
C THR A 272 6.58 1.99 20.92
N LYS A 273 7.29 2.30 22.02
CA LYS A 273 8.44 3.20 21.93
C LYS A 273 9.38 2.70 20.83
N PRO A 274 10.03 3.60 20.07
CA PRO A 274 10.86 3.21 18.96
C PRO A 274 12.02 2.29 19.38
N LEU A 275 12.33 1.34 18.51
CA LEU A 275 13.54 0.54 18.55
C LEU A 275 14.63 1.33 17.84
N TYR A 276 15.70 1.67 18.54
CA TYR A 276 16.82 2.41 17.98
C TYR A 276 17.94 1.47 17.57
N LEU A 277 18.39 1.60 16.33
CA LEU A 277 19.61 1.00 15.82
C LEU A 277 20.63 2.10 15.60
N HIS A 278 21.73 2.06 16.35
CA HIS A 278 22.86 2.96 16.14
C HIS A 278 23.99 2.24 15.42
N LEU A 279 24.49 2.82 14.33
CA LEU A 279 25.63 2.30 13.58
C LEU A 279 26.89 3.13 13.87
N TYR A 280 28.02 2.47 14.08
CA TYR A 280 29.33 3.05 14.37
C TYR A 280 30.33 2.76 13.25
N LEU A 281 31.47 3.46 13.30
CA LEU A 281 32.69 3.09 12.56
C LEU A 281 33.13 1.65 12.92
N ASN A 282 33.92 1.01 12.05
CA ASN A 282 34.41 -0.37 12.15
C ASN A 282 33.32 -1.45 12.12
N GLY A 283 32.17 -1.11 11.55
CA GLY A 283 31.05 -2.04 11.45
C GLY A 283 30.31 -2.28 12.78
N GLY A 284 30.63 -1.54 13.85
CA GLY A 284 29.96 -1.67 15.13
C GLY A 284 28.50 -1.23 15.08
N PHE A 285 27.63 -1.84 15.88
CA PHE A 285 26.25 -1.41 16.04
C PHE A 285 25.73 -1.67 17.45
N LYS A 286 24.75 -0.86 17.86
CA LYS A 286 24.01 -1.06 19.09
C LYS A 286 22.51 -1.00 18.84
N PHE A 287 21.79 -1.94 19.43
CA PHE A 287 20.34 -1.90 19.51
C PHE A 287 19.91 -1.41 20.88
N PHE A 288 19.09 -0.37 20.90
CA PHE A 288 18.49 0.15 22.10
C PHE A 288 16.98 0.05 22.01
N TYR A 289 16.37 -0.33 23.13
CA TYR A 289 14.95 -0.14 23.35
C TYR A 289 14.80 0.73 24.59
N LYS A 290 14.37 1.99 24.37
CA LYS A 290 14.45 3.06 25.39
C LYS A 290 15.90 3.26 25.85
N ASP A 291 16.18 2.97 27.12
CA ASP A 291 17.48 3.15 27.77
C ASP A 291 18.20 1.81 28.01
N VAL A 292 17.64 0.70 27.52
CA VAL A 292 18.24 -0.64 27.66
C VAL A 292 18.93 -1.04 26.37
N ILE A 293 20.18 -1.45 26.50
CA ILE A 293 20.97 -2.02 25.41
C ILE A 293 20.52 -3.48 25.22
N LEU A 294 19.84 -3.75 24.11
CA LEU A 294 19.42 -5.11 23.75
C LEU A 294 20.59 -5.91 23.16
N ILE A 295 21.41 -5.24 22.36
CA ILE A 295 22.58 -5.83 21.68
C ILE A 295 23.67 -4.78 21.60
N ASP A 296 24.89 -5.14 21.99
CA ASP A 296 26.10 -4.34 21.79
C ASP A 296 27.13 -5.16 21.02
N CYS A 297 27.42 -4.75 19.78
CA CYS A 297 28.44 -5.34 18.95
C CYS A 297 29.42 -4.25 18.52
N PRO A 298 30.57 -4.10 19.21
CA PRO A 298 31.48 -2.98 18.99
C PRO A 298 32.22 -3.05 17.64
N GLU A 299 32.49 -4.24 17.12
CA GLU A 299 33.19 -4.45 15.85
C GLU A 299 32.61 -5.64 15.09
N ASN A 300 32.57 -5.55 13.76
CA ASN A 300 32.10 -6.65 12.91
C ASN A 300 33.03 -6.91 11.74
N LYS A 301 33.00 -8.16 11.25
CA LYS A 301 33.82 -8.58 10.12
C LYS A 301 33.26 -8.01 8.82
N GLU A 302 34.15 -7.41 8.05
CA GLU A 302 33.89 -6.99 6.68
C GLU A 302 33.62 -8.20 5.79
N GLN A 303 32.71 -8.04 4.81
CA GLN A 303 32.46 -9.05 3.78
C GLN A 303 32.82 -8.48 2.40
N GLN A 304 33.57 -9.24 1.61
CA GLN A 304 33.93 -8.84 0.26
C GLN A 304 32.69 -8.83 -0.67
N ILE A 305 32.52 -7.73 -1.41
CA ILE A 305 31.51 -7.56 -2.45
C ILE A 305 32.20 -7.32 -3.80
N SER A 306 31.62 -7.83 -4.88
CA SER A 306 32.05 -7.56 -6.25
C SER A 306 31.86 -6.09 -6.63
N GLU A 307 32.85 -5.49 -7.29
CA GLU A 307 32.83 -4.11 -7.79
C GLU A 307 31.63 -3.82 -8.72
N GLU A 308 31.15 -4.81 -9.47
CA GLU A 308 29.95 -4.67 -10.31
C GLU A 308 28.67 -4.48 -9.47
N HIS A 309 28.54 -5.26 -8.39
CA HIS A 309 27.39 -5.20 -7.49
C HIS A 309 27.40 -3.89 -6.68
N LYS A 310 28.59 -3.42 -6.33
CA LYS A 310 28.82 -2.13 -5.68
C LYS A 310 28.40 -0.95 -6.56
N LYS A 311 28.80 -0.94 -7.83
CA LYS A 311 28.37 0.08 -8.81
C LYS A 311 26.87 0.04 -9.09
N MET A 312 26.28 -1.15 -9.18
CA MET A 312 24.85 -1.30 -9.49
C MET A 312 23.93 -0.85 -8.35
N LYS A 313 24.33 -1.06 -7.09
CA LYS A 313 23.51 -0.74 -5.92
C LYS A 313 23.85 0.58 -5.23
N PHE A 314 25.12 1.00 -5.25
CA PHE A 314 25.63 2.11 -4.42
C PHE A 314 26.42 3.17 -5.21
N GLY A 315 26.57 2.99 -6.52
CA GLY A 315 27.34 3.86 -7.42
C GLY A 315 26.57 5.02 -8.01
#